data_AF-A0A7X0WEH7-F1
#
_entry.id   AF-A0A7X0WEH7-F1
#
_cell.length_a   1.000
_cell.length_b   1.000
_cell.length_c   1.000
_cell.angle_alpha   90.00
_cell.angle_beta   90.00
_cell.angle_gamma   90.00
#
_symmetry.space_group_name_H-M   'P 1'
#
loop_
_entity.id
_entity.type
_entity.pdbx_description
1 polymer ?
#
loop_
_entity_poly.entity_id
_entity_poly.type
_entity_poly.pdbx_seq_one_letter_code
_entity_poly.pdbx_strand_id
1 'polypeptide(L)'
;MANQVDVMRKMTKKEITRVFFIQNGLLILLGIGIIFISTGILQWMKELSFAWQPVYWAVGLALVWAAINIALDRVLPERFTDDGGLNKLIFKDRKPLDILLLCVLIGFTEELIFRGVIQFYFGFWASVILFVLVHFRYLNKVYLLFNVTITSIIIAGLFQFSNQNLISVIMFHILFNFIGALDMRMRYQNGGGVAHGEERRR
;
A
#
# COMPACT_ATOMS: atom_id res chain seq x y z
N MET A 1 22.35 -8.61 11.39
CA MET A 1 20.94 -9.08 11.34
C MET A 1 20.67 -9.52 9.92
N ALA A 2 20.10 -10.71 9.70
CA ALA A 2 19.71 -11.12 8.35
C ALA A 2 18.72 -10.09 7.78
N ASN A 3 18.92 -9.66 6.53
CA ASN A 3 17.97 -8.78 5.86
C ASN A 3 16.61 -9.51 5.80
N GLN A 4 15.50 -8.84 6.11
CA GLN A 4 14.16 -9.47 6.07
C GLN A 4 13.89 -10.16 4.74
N VAL A 5 14.43 -9.62 3.65
CA VAL A 5 14.37 -10.21 2.31
C VAL A 5 15.06 -11.58 2.26
N ASP A 6 16.20 -11.77 2.93
CA ASP A 6 16.94 -13.03 2.93
C ASP A 6 16.18 -14.12 3.69
N VAL A 7 15.45 -13.74 4.74
CA VAL A 7 14.55 -14.65 5.46
C VAL A 7 13.39 -15.06 4.56
N MET A 8 12.71 -14.08 3.93
CA MET A 8 11.58 -14.36 3.05
C MET A 8 11.97 -15.16 1.80
N ARG A 9 13.20 -15.01 1.29
CA ARG A 9 13.70 -15.76 0.15
C ARG A 9 13.79 -17.27 0.42
N LYS A 10 13.95 -17.66 1.69
CA LYS A 10 13.98 -19.07 2.12
C LYS A 10 12.59 -19.66 2.35
N MET A 11 11.54 -18.84 2.28
CA MET A 11 10.16 -19.24 2.53
C MET A 11 9.46 -19.62 1.24
N THR A 12 8.57 -20.61 1.33
CA THR A 12 7.63 -20.92 0.26
C THR A 12 6.59 -19.81 0.11
N LYS A 13 5.97 -19.72 -1.08
CA LYS A 13 4.89 -18.74 -1.35
C LYS A 13 3.76 -18.84 -0.33
N LYS A 14 3.40 -20.06 0.10
CA LYS A 14 2.35 -20.31 1.11
C LYS A 14 2.73 -19.70 2.46
N GLU A 15 3.98 -19.86 2.89
CA GLU A 15 4.47 -19.30 4.14
C GLU A 15 4.51 -17.77 4.10
N ILE A 16 5.00 -17.17 3.01
CA ILE A 16 4.95 -15.71 2.81
C ILE A 16 3.51 -15.21 2.94
N THR A 17 2.56 -15.88 2.26
CA THR A 17 1.13 -15.52 2.32
C THR A 17 0.59 -15.63 3.73
N ARG A 18 0.94 -16.71 4.46
CA ARG A 18 0.53 -16.92 5.85
C ARG A 18 1.02 -15.80 6.76
N VAL A 19 2.26 -15.32 6.58
CA VAL A 19 2.79 -14.18 7.34
C VAL A 19 1.96 -12.93 7.09
N PHE A 20 1.62 -12.62 5.83
CA PHE A 20 0.75 -11.48 5.52
C PHE A 20 -0.63 -11.62 6.18
N PHE A 21 -1.25 -12.81 6.16
CA PHE A 21 -2.54 -13.04 6.82
C PHE A 21 -2.48 -12.85 8.33
N ILE A 22 -1.46 -13.42 8.99
CA ILE A 22 -1.32 -13.31 10.44
C ILE A 22 -1.04 -11.87 10.83
N GLN A 23 -0.08 -11.21 10.17
CA GLN A 23 0.28 -9.82 10.47
C GLN A 23 -0.92 -8.89 10.30
N ASN A 24 -1.62 -8.97 9.16
CA ASN A 24 -2.77 -8.11 8.91
C ASN A 24 -3.95 -8.45 9.82
N GLY A 25 -4.19 -9.73 10.12
CA GLY A 25 -5.21 -10.14 11.07
C GLY A 25 -4.97 -9.57 12.48
N LEU A 26 -3.72 -9.62 12.95
CA LEU A 26 -3.33 -9.02 14.24
C LEU A 26 -3.50 -7.50 14.24
N LEU A 27 -3.16 -6.82 13.14
CA LEU A 27 -3.36 -5.37 13.01
C LEU A 27 -4.84 -5.01 12.97
N ILE A 28 -5.69 -5.75 12.25
CA ILE A 28 -7.14 -5.54 12.27
C ILE A 28 -7.69 -5.67 13.69
N LEU A 29 -7.31 -6.74 14.41
CA LEU A 29 -7.72 -6.96 15.79
C LEU A 29 -7.28 -5.81 16.70
N LEU A 30 -6.04 -5.33 16.54
CA LEU A 30 -5.53 -4.17 17.28
C LEU A 30 -6.36 -2.91 16.96
N GLY A 31 -6.63 -2.63 15.68
CA GLY A 31 -7.41 -1.48 15.26
C GLY A 31 -8.82 -1.49 15.83
N ILE A 32 -9.51 -2.64 15.73
CA ILE A 32 -10.85 -2.82 16.33
C ILE A 32 -10.79 -2.65 17.84
N GLY A 33 -9.77 -3.20 18.51
CA GLY A 33 -9.56 -3.04 19.95
C GLY A 33 -9.40 -1.58 20.37
N ILE A 34 -8.61 -0.80 19.65
CA ILE A 34 -8.43 0.64 19.90
C ILE A 34 -9.74 1.39 19.70
N ILE A 35 -10.47 1.12 18.61
CA ILE A 35 -11.78 1.74 18.35
C ILE A 35 -12.77 1.42 19.47
N PHE A 36 -12.81 0.16 19.90
CA PHE A 36 -13.70 -0.30 20.96
C PHE A 36 -13.43 0.41 22.30
N ILE A 37 -12.16 0.56 22.69
CA ILE A 37 -11.77 1.21 23.95
C ILE A 37 -11.92 2.74 23.89
N SER A 38 -11.68 3.36 22.73
CA SER A 38 -11.62 4.84 22.63
C SER A 38 -13.00 5.48 22.63
N THR A 39 -13.82 5.21 21.62
CA THR A 39 -15.17 5.81 21.47
C THR A 39 -16.27 4.75 21.38
N GLY A 40 -15.92 3.49 21.20
CA GLY A 40 -16.85 2.40 20.91
C GLY A 40 -17.20 2.34 19.41
N ILE A 41 -17.42 1.10 18.93
CA ILE A 41 -17.61 0.80 17.49
C ILE A 41 -18.81 1.54 16.91
N LEU A 42 -19.93 1.59 17.64
CA LEU A 42 -21.16 2.24 17.15
C LEU A 42 -21.01 3.74 16.99
N GLN A 43 -20.29 4.40 17.90
CA GLN A 43 -20.06 5.84 17.81
C GLN A 43 -19.09 6.15 16.67
N TRP A 44 -18.00 5.40 16.57
CA TRP A 44 -17.04 5.51 15.47
C TRP A 44 -17.72 5.35 14.10
N MET A 45 -18.59 4.34 13.95
CA MET A 45 -19.33 4.14 12.70
C MET A 45 -20.26 5.32 12.35
N LYS A 46 -20.83 6.03 13.32
CA LYS A 46 -21.70 7.19 13.06
C LYS A 46 -20.94 8.41 12.54
N GLU A 47 -19.65 8.51 12.87
CA GLU A 47 -18.81 9.63 12.43
C GLU A 47 -18.27 9.41 11.00
N LEU A 48 -18.29 8.16 10.51
CA LEU A 48 -17.92 7.84 9.14
C LEU A 48 -19.02 8.16 8.12
N SER A 49 -18.60 8.66 6.96
CA SER A 49 -19.46 8.79 5.79
C SER A 49 -19.52 7.48 4.99
N PHE A 50 -20.74 7.10 4.57
CA PHE A 50 -21.01 5.95 3.69
C PHE A 50 -21.56 6.37 2.33
N ALA A 51 -21.35 7.62 1.91
CA ALA A 51 -21.76 8.09 0.60
C ALA A 51 -20.98 7.38 -0.53
N TRP A 52 -21.64 7.10 -1.66
CA TRP A 52 -21.00 6.49 -2.83
C TRP A 52 -20.25 7.49 -3.70
N GLN A 53 -20.64 8.77 -3.69
CA GLN A 53 -20.00 9.81 -4.52
C GLN A 53 -18.48 9.90 -4.29
N PRO A 54 -17.95 9.91 -3.04
CA PRO A 54 -16.52 9.93 -2.81
C PRO A 54 -15.78 8.66 -3.28
N VAL A 55 -16.48 7.52 -3.37
CA VAL A 55 -15.89 6.26 -3.87
C VAL A 55 -15.58 6.38 -5.36
N TYR A 56 -16.46 7.01 -6.16
CA TYR A 56 -16.19 7.24 -7.58
C TYR A 56 -14.98 8.17 -7.79
N TRP A 57 -14.88 9.23 -7.00
CA TRP A 57 -13.72 10.13 -7.02
C TRP A 57 -12.44 9.41 -6.62
N ALA A 58 -12.49 8.56 -5.60
CA ALA A 58 -11.38 7.74 -5.14
C ALA A 58 -10.88 6.77 -6.22
N VAL A 59 -11.81 6.09 -6.91
CA VAL A 59 -11.46 5.19 -8.02
C VAL A 59 -10.79 5.97 -9.16
N GLY A 60 -11.36 7.11 -9.57
CA GLY A 60 -10.76 7.96 -10.61
C GLY A 60 -9.36 8.44 -10.23
N LEU A 61 -9.17 8.91 -9.00
CA LEU A 61 -7.88 9.37 -8.49
C LEU A 61 -6.86 8.22 -8.41
N ALA A 62 -7.27 7.03 -8.00
CA ALA A 62 -6.41 5.86 -7.95
C ALA A 62 -5.92 5.45 -9.34
N LEU A 63 -6.78 5.48 -10.36
CA LEU A 63 -6.40 5.20 -11.74
C LEU A 63 -5.36 6.20 -12.26
N VAL A 64 -5.58 7.50 -12.05
CA VAL A 64 -4.64 8.55 -12.46
C VAL A 64 -3.31 8.42 -11.72
N TRP A 65 -3.36 8.26 -10.40
CA TRP A 65 -2.15 8.14 -9.58
C TRP A 65 -1.35 6.88 -9.91
N ALA A 66 -2.03 5.74 -10.11
CA ALA A 66 -1.40 4.50 -10.55
C ALA A 66 -0.76 4.64 -11.93
N ALA A 67 -1.40 5.33 -12.88
CA ALA A 67 -0.83 5.56 -14.19
C ALA A 67 0.45 6.42 -14.13
N ILE A 68 0.46 7.47 -13.30
CA ILE A 68 1.65 8.30 -13.05
C ILE A 68 2.77 7.44 -12.44
N ASN A 69 2.45 6.62 -11.43
CA ASN A 69 3.41 5.74 -10.78
C ASN A 69 4.03 4.73 -11.74
N ILE A 70 3.21 4.07 -12.55
CA ILE A 70 3.68 3.13 -13.58
C ILE A 70 4.58 3.84 -14.59
N ALA A 71 4.22 5.05 -15.02
CA ALA A 71 5.05 5.83 -15.93
C ALA A 71 6.43 6.15 -15.31
N LEU A 72 6.45 6.60 -14.05
CA LEU A 72 7.70 6.87 -13.32
C LEU A 72 8.53 5.60 -13.15
N ASP A 73 7.92 4.49 -12.73
CA ASP A 73 8.59 3.21 -12.53
C ASP A 73 9.18 2.61 -13.81
N ARG A 74 8.65 2.99 -14.99
CA ARG A 74 9.16 2.57 -16.30
C ARG A 74 10.23 3.50 -16.88
N VAL A 75 10.28 4.74 -16.42
CA VAL A 75 11.25 5.75 -16.87
C VAL A 75 12.48 5.78 -15.96
N LEU A 76 12.29 5.58 -14.66
CA LEU A 76 13.37 5.64 -13.68
C LEU A 76 14.25 4.38 -13.75
N PRO A 77 15.58 4.52 -13.55
CA PRO A 77 16.47 3.39 -13.41
C PRO A 77 16.07 2.45 -12.26
N GLU A 78 16.24 1.15 -12.45
CA GLU A 78 15.81 0.11 -11.48
C GLU A 78 16.39 0.34 -10.08
N ARG A 79 17.59 0.93 -9.96
CA ARG A 79 18.22 1.29 -8.68
C ARG A 79 17.37 2.21 -7.79
N PHE A 80 16.47 3.02 -8.37
CA PHE A 80 15.59 3.93 -7.62
C PHE A 80 14.27 3.26 -7.22
N THR A 81 13.76 2.35 -8.05
CA THR A 81 12.46 1.69 -7.88
C THR A 81 12.57 0.34 -7.18
N ASP A 82 13.76 -0.26 -7.15
CA ASP A 82 14.00 -1.53 -6.49
C ASP A 82 13.78 -1.39 -4.99
N ASP A 83 12.94 -2.24 -4.42
CA ASP A 83 12.69 -2.33 -2.99
C ASP A 83 13.63 -3.34 -2.30
N GLY A 84 14.66 -3.82 -3.00
CA GLY A 84 15.56 -4.87 -2.54
C GLY A 84 15.06 -6.25 -2.96
N GLY A 85 14.31 -6.34 -4.06
CA GLY A 85 13.80 -7.57 -4.65
C GLY A 85 12.59 -8.21 -3.95
N LEU A 86 11.96 -7.54 -2.98
CA LEU A 86 10.79 -8.08 -2.27
C LEU A 86 9.55 -8.06 -3.17
N ASN A 87 9.32 -6.99 -3.92
CA ASN A 87 8.23 -6.93 -4.91
C ASN A 87 8.35 -8.06 -5.93
N LYS A 88 9.56 -8.34 -6.41
CA LYS A 88 9.83 -9.46 -7.33
C LYS A 88 9.52 -10.81 -6.68
N LEU A 89 9.95 -11.01 -5.44
CA LEU A 89 9.68 -12.24 -4.67
C LEU A 89 8.18 -12.46 -4.44
N ILE A 90 7.43 -11.39 -4.17
CA ILE A 90 6.00 -11.47 -3.90
C ILE A 90 5.20 -11.67 -5.20
N PHE A 91 5.43 -10.85 -6.23
CA PHE A 91 4.47 -10.73 -7.34
C PHE A 91 4.77 -11.58 -8.57
N LYS A 92 6.04 -11.82 -8.92
CA LYS A 92 6.46 -12.48 -10.19
C LYS A 92 5.69 -13.77 -10.47
N ASP A 93 5.35 -14.46 -9.39
CA ASP A 93 5.10 -15.88 -9.36
C ASP A 93 3.72 -16.22 -8.75
N ARG A 94 2.89 -15.19 -8.53
CA ARG A 94 1.52 -15.26 -8.02
C ARG A 94 0.49 -15.09 -9.14
N LYS A 95 -0.71 -15.63 -8.96
CA LYS A 95 -1.81 -15.39 -9.90
C LYS A 95 -2.42 -14.01 -9.63
N PRO A 96 -3.01 -13.34 -10.64
CA PRO A 96 -3.67 -12.05 -10.45
C PRO A 96 -4.70 -12.05 -9.31
N LEU A 97 -5.47 -13.13 -9.16
CA LEU A 97 -6.43 -13.28 -8.07
C LEU A 97 -5.76 -13.30 -6.69
N ASP A 98 -4.62 -13.98 -6.54
CA ASP A 98 -3.88 -14.01 -5.28
C ASP A 98 -3.35 -12.62 -4.91
N ILE A 99 -2.94 -11.84 -5.93
CA ILE A 99 -2.49 -10.46 -5.76
C ILE A 99 -3.65 -9.58 -5.32
N LEU A 100 -4.81 -9.70 -5.98
CA LEU A 100 -6.02 -8.95 -5.60
C LEU A 100 -6.39 -9.20 -4.14
N LEU A 101 -6.41 -10.47 -3.71
CA LEU A 101 -6.72 -10.83 -2.32
C LEU A 101 -5.72 -10.24 -1.32
N LEU A 102 -4.42 -10.24 -1.67
CA LEU A 102 -3.40 -9.59 -0.85
C LEU A 102 -3.60 -8.07 -0.77
N CYS A 103 -3.86 -7.41 -1.90
CA CYS A 103 -4.13 -5.97 -1.95
C CYS A 103 -5.39 -5.60 -1.15
N VAL A 104 -6.46 -6.41 -1.23
CA VAL A 104 -7.68 -6.23 -0.43
C VAL A 104 -7.37 -6.31 1.06
N LEU A 105 -6.68 -7.37 1.49
CA LEU A 105 -6.33 -7.57 2.89
C LEU A 105 -5.47 -6.41 3.42
N ILE A 106 -4.39 -6.08 2.71
CA ILE A 106 -3.43 -5.05 3.14
C ILE A 106 -4.09 -3.67 3.10
N GLY A 107 -4.75 -3.33 1.99
CA GLY A 107 -5.39 -2.03 1.82
C GLY A 107 -6.50 -1.79 2.85
N PHE A 108 -7.34 -2.80 3.12
CA PHE A 108 -8.31 -2.71 4.21
C PHE A 108 -7.63 -2.49 5.57
N THR A 109 -6.61 -3.28 5.89
CA THR A 109 -5.93 -3.24 7.19
C THR A 109 -5.24 -1.91 7.44
N GLU A 110 -4.46 -1.45 6.45
CA GLU A 110 -3.72 -0.21 6.56
C GLU A 110 -4.67 0.98 6.64
N GLU A 111 -5.72 1.05 5.82
CA GLU A 111 -6.67 2.15 5.94
C GLU A 111 -7.48 2.12 7.23
N LEU A 112 -7.84 0.95 7.73
CA LEU A 112 -8.49 0.83 9.05
C LEU A 112 -7.59 1.41 10.14
N ILE A 113 -6.28 1.10 10.15
CA ILE A 113 -5.34 1.61 11.14
C ILE A 113 -5.02 3.09 10.92
N PHE A 114 -4.61 3.48 9.72
CA PHE A 114 -4.09 4.82 9.50
C PHE A 114 -5.20 5.86 9.37
N ARG A 115 -6.34 5.52 8.77
CA ARG A 115 -7.43 6.48 8.52
C ARG A 115 -8.53 6.29 9.55
N GLY A 116 -8.93 5.03 9.79
CA GLY A 116 -9.93 4.68 10.78
C GLY A 116 -9.50 4.89 12.23
N VAL A 117 -8.21 4.77 12.56
CA VAL A 117 -7.70 4.97 13.94
C VAL A 117 -6.82 6.21 14.01
N ILE A 118 -5.66 6.21 13.37
CA ILE A 118 -4.64 7.24 13.60
C ILE A 118 -5.14 8.61 13.14
N GLN A 119 -5.60 8.75 11.89
CA GLN A 119 -6.06 10.04 11.39
C GLN A 119 -7.33 10.51 12.09
N PHE A 120 -8.23 9.58 12.40
CA PHE A 120 -9.48 9.86 13.09
C PHE A 120 -9.24 10.45 14.49
N TYR A 121 -8.34 9.85 15.29
CA TYR A 121 -8.09 10.30 16.67
C TYR A 121 -6.96 11.32 16.82
N PHE A 122 -5.93 11.26 15.97
CA PHE A 122 -4.70 12.06 16.11
C PHE A 122 -4.46 13.04 14.95
N GLY A 123 -5.30 13.01 13.93
CA GLY A 123 -5.30 13.98 12.83
C GLY A 123 -4.39 13.62 11.65
N PHE A 124 -4.45 14.50 10.65
CA PHE A 124 -3.84 14.32 9.32
C PHE A 124 -2.33 14.04 9.38
N TRP A 125 -1.56 14.94 10.01
CA TRP A 125 -0.10 14.85 10.00
C TRP A 125 0.43 13.66 10.78
N ALA A 126 -0.21 13.30 11.90
CA ALA A 126 0.14 12.10 12.66
C ALA A 126 0.01 10.83 11.80
N SER A 127 -1.09 10.72 11.06
CA SER A 127 -1.31 9.59 10.14
C SER A 127 -0.25 9.53 9.04
N VAL A 128 0.03 10.65 8.37
CA VAL A 128 1.04 10.70 7.29
C VAL A 128 2.43 10.34 7.80
N ILE A 129 2.87 10.94 8.91
CA ILE A 129 4.20 10.70 9.48
C ILE A 129 4.36 9.24 9.91
N LEU A 130 3.39 8.71 10.66
CA LEU A 130 3.44 7.32 11.13
C LEU A 130 3.40 6.33 9.96
N PHE A 131 2.60 6.60 8.92
CA PHE A 131 2.57 5.77 7.71
C PHE A 131 3.94 5.71 7.04
N VAL A 132 4.63 6.84 6.90
CA VAL A 132 5.97 6.87 6.31
C VAL A 132 6.98 6.14 7.19
N LEU A 133 6.90 6.29 8.51
CA LEU A 133 7.83 5.66 9.45
C LEU A 133 7.71 4.12 9.50
N VAL A 134 6.50 3.57 9.38
CA VAL A 134 6.34 2.10 9.29
C VAL A 134 6.92 1.53 8.00
N HIS A 135 7.10 2.36 6.97
CA HIS A 135 7.80 2.01 5.73
C HIS A 135 9.32 2.22 5.88
N PHE A 136 9.90 1.74 6.98
CA PHE A 136 11.33 1.93 7.31
C PHE A 136 12.29 1.47 6.19
N ARG A 137 11.89 0.48 5.39
CA ARG A 137 12.63 -0.01 4.19
C ARG A 137 12.83 1.08 3.14
N TYR A 138 11.91 2.04 3.05
CA TYR A 138 11.92 3.10 2.05
C TYR A 138 12.67 4.34 2.54
N LEU A 139 12.92 4.49 3.84
CA LEU A 139 13.60 5.68 4.41
C LEU A 139 14.98 5.93 3.79
N ASN A 140 15.69 4.88 3.36
CA ASN A 140 16.99 4.98 2.71
C ASN A 140 16.92 5.07 1.17
N LYS A 141 15.72 5.12 0.59
CA LYS A 141 15.48 5.10 -0.86
C LYS A 141 14.64 6.31 -1.26
N VAL A 142 15.31 7.37 -1.70
CA VAL A 142 14.73 8.70 -1.94
C VAL A 142 13.43 8.65 -2.76
N TYR A 143 13.43 7.93 -3.89
CA TYR A 143 12.23 7.81 -4.73
C TYR A 143 11.08 7.11 -4.01
N LEU A 144 11.32 5.92 -3.42
CA LEU A 144 10.29 5.17 -2.70
C LEU A 144 9.76 5.94 -1.49
N LEU A 145 10.63 6.67 -0.77
CA LEU A 145 10.23 7.53 0.34
C LEU A 145 9.30 8.65 -0.12
N PHE A 146 9.66 9.35 -1.19
CA PHE A 146 8.84 10.42 -1.74
C PHE A 146 7.50 9.89 -2.25
N ASN A 147 7.54 8.75 -2.95
CA ASN A 147 6.37 8.08 -3.48
C ASN A 147 5.37 7.68 -2.39
N VAL A 148 5.84 6.99 -1.34
CA VAL A 148 4.98 6.57 -0.23
C VAL A 148 4.47 7.77 0.57
N THR A 149 5.27 8.82 0.71
CA THR A 149 4.87 10.06 1.41
C THR A 149 3.75 10.78 0.66
N ILE A 150 3.89 11.00 -0.65
CA ILE A 150 2.84 11.64 -1.45
C ILE A 150 1.59 10.79 -1.49
N THR A 151 1.73 9.48 -1.70
CA THR A 151 0.59 8.56 -1.72
C THR A 151 -0.16 8.62 -0.39
N SER A 152 0.57 8.68 0.75
CA SER A 152 -0.05 8.84 2.07
C SER A 152 -0.78 10.16 2.24
N ILE A 153 -0.20 11.28 1.76
CA ILE A 153 -0.84 12.60 1.75
C ILE A 153 -2.12 12.60 0.91
N ILE A 154 -2.09 11.98 -0.28
CA ILE A 154 -3.25 11.85 -1.16
C ILE A 154 -4.37 11.09 -0.47
N ILE A 155 -4.08 9.93 0.12
CA ILE A 155 -5.09 9.10 0.80
C ILE A 155 -5.61 9.80 2.05
N ALA A 156 -4.73 10.40 2.86
CA ALA A 156 -5.13 11.16 4.04
C ALA A 156 -6.02 12.37 3.66
N GLY A 157 -5.68 13.05 2.56
CA GLY A 157 -6.48 14.14 2.01
C GLY A 157 -7.84 13.64 1.54
N LEU A 158 -7.87 12.54 0.79
CA LEU A 158 -9.10 11.91 0.34
C LEU A 158 -10.00 11.53 1.53
N PHE A 159 -9.46 11.00 2.62
CA PHE A 159 -10.24 10.72 3.83
C PHE A 159 -10.88 12.00 4.41
N GLN A 160 -10.11 13.08 4.51
CA GLN A 160 -10.58 14.34 5.07
C GLN A 160 -11.62 15.03 4.17
N PHE A 161 -11.37 15.12 2.86
CA PHE A 161 -12.28 15.79 1.91
C PHE A 161 -13.51 14.96 1.55
N SER A 162 -13.52 13.66 1.85
CA SER A 162 -14.69 12.78 1.67
C SER A 162 -15.62 12.74 2.88
N ASN A 163 -15.42 13.63 3.86
CA ASN A 163 -16.10 13.59 5.16
C ASN A 163 -15.89 12.25 5.88
N GLN A 164 -14.64 11.82 5.99
CA GLN A 164 -14.25 10.58 6.69
C GLN A 164 -14.86 9.32 6.07
N ASN A 165 -14.86 9.24 4.73
CA ASN A 165 -15.37 8.07 4.03
C ASN A 165 -14.28 6.99 3.92
N LEU A 166 -14.32 6.04 4.85
CA LEU A 166 -13.30 4.99 4.94
C LEU A 166 -13.33 4.05 3.71
N ILE A 167 -14.51 3.76 3.16
CA ILE A 167 -14.65 2.91 1.98
C ILE A 167 -13.90 3.52 0.79
N SER A 168 -13.97 4.83 0.61
CA SER A 168 -13.32 5.54 -0.49
C SER A 168 -11.80 5.38 -0.44
N VAL A 169 -11.18 5.57 0.73
CA VAL A 169 -9.73 5.40 0.87
C VAL A 169 -9.29 3.94 0.77
N ILE A 170 -10.10 3.00 1.28
CA ILE A 170 -9.86 1.56 1.11
C ILE A 170 -9.85 1.22 -0.39
N MET A 171 -10.87 1.66 -1.13
CA MET A 171 -10.97 1.39 -2.57
C MET A 171 -9.83 2.04 -3.37
N PHE A 172 -9.45 3.27 -3.02
CA PHE A 172 -8.27 3.91 -3.61
C PHE A 172 -7.03 3.04 -3.42
N HIS A 173 -6.76 2.63 -2.19
CA HIS A 173 -5.53 1.93 -1.84
C HIS A 173 -5.47 0.54 -2.49
N ILE A 174 -6.56 -0.22 -2.43
CA ILE A 174 -6.66 -1.54 -3.07
C ILE A 174 -6.39 -1.41 -4.57
N LEU A 175 -7.05 -0.46 -5.24
CA LEU A 175 -6.93 -0.30 -6.69
C LEU A 175 -5.53 0.16 -7.10
N PHE A 176 -4.98 1.15 -6.40
CA PHE A 176 -3.62 1.65 -6.61
C PHE A 176 -2.58 0.52 -6.49
N ASN A 177 -2.63 -0.24 -5.39
CA ASN A 177 -1.69 -1.34 -5.15
C ASN A 177 -1.89 -2.46 -6.16
N PHE A 178 -3.14 -2.79 -6.50
CA PHE A 178 -3.43 -3.88 -7.43
C PHE A 178 -2.90 -3.58 -8.84
N ILE A 179 -3.14 -2.36 -9.34
CA ILE A 179 -2.66 -1.94 -10.66
C ILE A 179 -1.13 -1.93 -10.70
N GLY A 180 -0.47 -1.35 -9.69
CA GLY A 180 0.99 -1.36 -9.59
C GLY A 180 1.56 -2.78 -9.51
N ALA A 181 0.94 -3.66 -8.72
CA ALA A 181 1.36 -5.06 -8.59
C ALA A 181 1.19 -5.87 -9.87
N LEU A 182 0.14 -5.62 -10.66
CA LEU A 182 -0.04 -6.26 -11.97
C LEU A 182 1.03 -5.81 -12.97
N ASP A 183 1.34 -4.51 -13.02
CA ASP A 183 2.41 -3.99 -13.87
C ASP A 183 3.77 -4.61 -13.49
N MET A 184 4.12 -4.58 -12.21
CA MET A 184 5.33 -5.19 -11.68
C MET A 184 5.40 -6.69 -12.02
N ARG A 185 4.32 -7.44 -11.81
CA ARG A 185 4.23 -8.85 -12.17
C ARG A 185 4.53 -9.08 -13.65
N MET A 186 3.90 -8.32 -14.54
CA MET A 186 4.11 -8.44 -15.99
C MET A 186 5.57 -8.16 -16.36
N ARG A 187 6.17 -7.10 -15.79
CA ARG A 187 7.58 -6.78 -16.02
C ARG A 187 8.51 -7.90 -15.55
N TYR A 188 8.28 -8.45 -14.36
CA TYR A 188 9.12 -9.53 -13.82
C TYR A 188 8.99 -10.86 -14.56
N GLN A 189 7.84 -11.14 -15.19
CA GLN A 189 7.64 -12.33 -16.02
C GLN A 189 8.31 -12.20 -17.39
N ASN A 190 8.33 -10.99 -17.96
CA ASN A 190 8.90 -10.71 -19.28
C ASN A 190 10.41 -10.37 -19.25
N GLY A 191 11.11 -10.71 -18.17
CA GLY A 191 12.57 -10.49 -18.07
C GLY A 191 13.00 -9.05 -17.72
N GLY A 192 12.08 -8.20 -17.24
CA GLY A 192 12.42 -6.88 -16.68
C GLY A 192 12.43 -5.71 -17.68
N GLY A 193 11.61 -5.71 -18.74
CA GLY A 193 11.43 -4.48 -19.52
C GLY A 193 10.88 -3.36 -18.63
N VAL A 194 11.42 -2.14 -18.56
CA VAL A 194 12.38 -1.35 -19.36
C VAL A 194 12.95 -0.29 -18.37
N ALA A 195 14.21 0.14 -18.36
CA ALA A 195 14.87 1.00 -19.35
C ALA A 195 16.17 0.40 -19.91
N HIS A 196 16.29 0.33 -21.24
CA HIS A 196 17.58 0.20 -21.90
C HIS A 196 18.45 1.40 -21.52
N GLY A 197 19.38 1.21 -20.60
CA GLY A 197 20.32 2.25 -20.23
C GLY A 197 21.16 1.85 -19.03
N GLU A 198 22.04 0.85 -19.19
CA GLU A 198 23.39 0.81 -18.58
C GLU A 198 24.14 -0.51 -18.80
N GLU A 199 23.63 -1.48 -19.56
CA GLU A 199 24.40 -2.70 -19.90
C GLU A 199 25.16 -2.64 -21.25
N ARG A 200 25.53 -1.43 -21.68
CA ARG A 200 26.58 -1.21 -22.69
C ARG A 200 27.52 -0.10 -22.22
N ARG A 201 28.33 -0.40 -21.21
CA ARG A 201 29.69 0.14 -20.97
C ARG A 201 30.11 -0.23 -19.55
N ARG A 202 30.74 -1.39 -19.39
CA ARG A 202 32.14 -1.56 -18.93
C ARG A 202 32.39 -3.03 -18.70
#